data_AF-A0A7R9LKK1-F1
#
_entry.id   AF-A0A7R9LKK1-F1
#
_cell.length_a   1.000
_cell.length_b   1.000
_cell.length_c   1.000
_cell.angle_alpha   90.00
_cell.angle_beta   90.00
_cell.angle_gamma   90.00
#
_symmetry.space_group_name_H-M   'P 1'
#
loop_
_entity.id
_entity.type
_entity.pdbx_description
1 polymer ?
#
loop_
_entity_poly.entity_id
_entity_poly.type
_entity_poly.pdbx_seq_one_letter_code
_entity_poly.pdbx_strand_id
1 'polypeptide(L)'
;LIQSLVFEYLSIEDLSSTASFPPEVDRLKKYINSVEELQSVRQRLAAEIADNSIAIRELVVRAEDARLIGEIKLMKDFYNDLNALNNDLITEYKIRCQNHTDLVESLKQVNVIIQRAGNLRVGKPKSQLINSCRNAIQQNNLNLLSRIISEGEF
;
A
#
# COMPACT_ATOMS: atom_id res chain seq x y z
N LEU A 1 -3.74 -16.30 -25.26
CA LEU A 1 -3.39 -17.65 -25.76
C LEU A 1 -4.28 -18.71 -25.13
N ILE A 2 -4.16 -19.03 -23.84
CA ILE A 2 -5.02 -20.06 -23.22
C ILE A 2 -6.51 -19.68 -23.29
N GLN A 3 -6.88 -18.46 -22.90
CA GLN A 3 -8.27 -18.01 -22.97
C GLN A 3 -8.84 -18.03 -24.39
N SER A 4 -8.07 -17.56 -25.38
CA SER A 4 -8.47 -17.58 -26.79
C SER A 4 -8.64 -19.02 -27.30
N LEU A 5 -7.73 -19.94 -26.96
CA LEU A 5 -7.82 -21.34 -27.40
C LEU A 5 -9.04 -22.06 -26.77
N VAL A 6 -9.28 -21.82 -25.48
CA VAL A 6 -10.30 -22.54 -24.70
C VAL A 6 -11.70 -22.01 -24.99
N PHE A 7 -11.87 -20.69 -25.06
CA PHE A 7 -13.16 -20.06 -25.28
C PHE A 7 -13.55 -20.02 -26.77
N GLU A 8 -12.59 -19.74 -27.66
CA GLU A 8 -12.86 -19.47 -29.08
C GLU A 8 -12.78 -20.72 -29.95
N TYR A 9 -11.96 -21.73 -29.56
CA TYR A 9 -11.70 -22.91 -30.40
C TYR A 9 -12.29 -24.22 -29.84
N LEU A 10 -12.39 -24.37 -28.52
CA LEU A 10 -12.79 -25.62 -27.85
C LEU A 10 -14.14 -25.56 -27.11
N SER A 11 -14.72 -24.37 -26.92
CA SER A 11 -16.00 -24.16 -26.19
C SER A 11 -16.06 -24.83 -24.82
N ILE A 12 -14.95 -24.88 -24.08
CA ILE A 12 -14.90 -25.43 -22.72
C ILE A 12 -15.25 -24.33 -21.72
N GLU A 13 -16.27 -24.55 -20.89
CA GLU A 13 -16.76 -23.57 -19.91
C GLU A 13 -15.84 -23.44 -18.68
N ASP A 14 -15.26 -24.54 -18.20
CA ASP A 14 -14.41 -24.57 -17.01
C ASP A 14 -13.08 -25.29 -17.30
N LEU A 15 -11.95 -24.61 -17.07
CA LEU A 15 -10.61 -25.21 -17.17
C LEU A 15 -9.78 -24.89 -15.93
N SER A 16 -9.37 -25.94 -15.23
CA SER A 16 -8.31 -25.86 -14.23
C SER A 16 -6.95 -26.00 -14.90
N SER A 17 -6.03 -25.08 -14.60
CA SER A 17 -4.66 -25.11 -15.12
C SER A 17 -3.67 -25.20 -13.97
N THR A 18 -2.75 -26.15 -14.03
CA THR A 18 -1.57 -26.20 -13.15
C THR A 18 -0.46 -25.43 -13.85
N ALA A 19 0.01 -24.33 -13.26
CA ALA A 19 1.03 -23.49 -13.88
C ALA A 19 2.04 -23.02 -12.83
N SER A 20 3.28 -23.49 -12.97
CA SER A 20 4.37 -23.11 -12.09
C SER A 20 5.21 -22.02 -12.75
N PHE A 21 5.19 -20.81 -12.17
CA PHE A 21 6.08 -19.71 -12.54
C PHE A 21 6.89 -19.25 -11.33
N PRO A 22 7.96 -19.97 -10.96
CA PRO A 22 8.83 -19.61 -9.83
C PRO A 22 9.32 -18.15 -9.81
N PRO A 23 9.77 -17.54 -10.94
CA PRO A 23 10.31 -16.18 -10.89
C PRO A 23 9.25 -15.10 -10.62
N GLU A 24 8.00 -15.31 -11.04
CA GLU A 24 6.91 -14.37 -10.77
C GLU A 24 6.42 -14.47 -9.31
N VAL A 25 6.48 -15.67 -8.72
CA VAL A 25 6.17 -15.89 -7.30
C VAL A 25 7.21 -15.19 -6.41
N ASP A 26 8.50 -15.25 -6.76
CA ASP A 26 9.53 -14.54 -5.99
C ASP A 26 9.43 -13.02 -6.12
N ARG A 27 9.01 -12.51 -7.28
CA ARG A 27 8.67 -11.09 -7.46
C ARG A 27 7.49 -10.68 -6.58
N LEU A 28 6.45 -11.50 -6.54
CA LEU A 28 5.28 -11.26 -5.70
C LEU A 28 5.63 -11.18 -4.21
N LYS A 29 6.50 -12.08 -3.71
CA LYS A 29 7.02 -12.03 -2.33
C LYS A 29 7.73 -10.71 -2.04
N LYS A 30 8.59 -10.26 -2.96
CA LYS A 30 9.28 -8.96 -2.82
C LYS A 30 8.29 -7.80 -2.71
N TYR A 31 7.29 -7.76 -3.59
CA TYR A 31 6.27 -6.70 -3.54
C TYR A 31 5.44 -6.73 -2.26
N ILE A 32 5.09 -7.91 -1.75
CA ILE A 32 4.34 -8.03 -0.49
C ILE A 32 5.17 -7.50 0.69
N ASN A 33 6.45 -7.89 0.79
CA ASN A 33 7.33 -7.38 1.84
C ASN A 33 7.50 -5.85 1.74
N SER A 34 7.68 -5.32 0.53
CA SER A 34 7.74 -3.87 0.31
C SER A 34 6.44 -3.17 0.70
N VAL A 35 5.27 -3.78 0.46
CA VAL A 35 3.97 -3.25 0.90
C VAL A 35 3.87 -3.17 2.42
N GLU A 36 4.34 -4.19 3.14
CA GLU A 36 4.36 -4.20 4.60
C GLU A 36 5.27 -3.10 5.17
N GLU A 37 6.48 -2.96 4.62
CA GLU A 37 7.41 -1.89 4.99
C GLU A 37 6.80 -0.51 4.75
N LEU A 38 6.22 -0.29 3.57
CA LEU A 38 5.57 0.97 3.21
C LEU A 38 4.36 1.27 4.12
N GLN A 39 3.58 0.26 4.48
CA GLN A 39 2.46 0.41 5.42
C GLN A 39 2.92 0.77 6.83
N SER A 40 4.01 0.17 7.31
CA SER A 40 4.63 0.50 8.60
C SER A 40 5.13 1.96 8.62
N VAL A 41 5.86 2.37 7.58
CA VAL A 41 6.32 3.76 7.43
C VAL A 41 5.15 4.74 7.39
N ARG A 42 4.08 4.40 6.65
CA ARG A 42 2.86 5.23 6.58
C ARG A 42 2.21 5.41 7.95
N GLN A 43 2.16 4.36 8.78
CA GLN A 43 1.58 4.43 10.12
C GLN A 43 2.42 5.33 11.03
N ARG A 44 3.75 5.24 10.95
CA ARG A 44 4.65 6.14 11.70
C ARG A 44 4.48 7.60 11.28
N LEU A 45 4.53 7.89 9.98
CA LEU A 45 4.34 9.25 9.46
C LEU A 45 2.97 9.84 9.85
N ALA A 46 1.93 9.01 9.94
CA ALA A 46 0.61 9.47 10.36
C ALA A 46 0.57 9.90 11.84
N ALA A 47 1.34 9.24 12.71
CA ALA A 47 1.49 9.63 14.11
C ALA A 47 2.28 10.94 14.24
N GLU A 48 3.42 11.05 13.56
CA GLU A 48 4.28 12.24 13.57
C GLU A 48 3.53 13.49 13.11
N ILE A 49 2.76 13.42 12.02
CA ILE A 49 1.93 14.53 11.53
C ILE A 49 0.84 14.92 12.54
N ALA A 50 0.25 13.94 13.24
CA ALA A 50 -0.78 14.21 14.25
C ALA A 50 -0.18 14.96 15.44
N ASP A 51 0.99 14.54 15.91
CA ASP A 51 1.73 15.18 17.00
C ASP A 51 2.16 16.60 16.60
N ASN A 52 2.72 16.77 15.40
CA ASN A 52 3.08 18.07 14.84
C ASN A 52 1.85 18.99 14.72
N SER A 53 0.69 18.48 14.32
CA SER A 53 -0.55 19.26 14.25
C SER A 53 -1.07 19.72 15.63
N ILE A 54 -0.83 18.92 16.67
CA ILE A 54 -1.11 19.34 18.05
C ILE A 54 -0.15 20.46 18.46
N ALA A 55 1.15 20.31 18.18
CA ALA A 55 2.16 21.32 18.48
C ALA A 55 1.90 22.66 17.77
N ILE A 56 1.47 22.65 16.50
CA ILE A 56 1.08 23.89 15.79
C ILE A 56 -0.06 24.61 16.51
N ARG A 57 -1.12 23.87 16.89
CA ARG A 57 -2.26 24.48 17.59
C ARG A 57 -1.84 25.12 18.90
N GLU A 58 -0.97 24.45 19.66
CA GLU A 58 -0.44 24.98 20.90
C GLU A 58 0.43 26.23 20.68
N LEU A 59 1.33 26.21 19.70
CA LEU A 59 2.17 27.36 19.34
C LEU A 59 1.35 28.56 18.89
N VAL A 60 0.27 28.35 18.13
CA VAL A 60 -0.65 29.41 17.71
C VAL A 60 -1.32 30.08 18.92
N VAL A 61 -1.81 29.28 19.89
CA VAL A 61 -2.43 29.81 21.11
C VAL A 61 -1.41 30.63 21.91
N ARG A 62 -0.20 30.09 22.13
CA ARG A 62 0.87 30.79 22.87
C ARG A 62 1.33 32.07 22.17
N ALA A 63 1.41 32.06 20.84
CA ALA A 63 1.76 33.24 20.05
C ALA A 63 0.70 34.35 20.20
N GLU A 64 -0.59 33.97 20.23
CA GLU A 64 -1.68 34.91 20.40
C GLU A 64 -1.75 35.47 21.83
N ASP A 65 -1.50 34.63 22.84
CA ASP A 65 -1.39 35.09 24.24
C ASP A 65 -0.25 36.11 24.39
N ALA A 66 0.92 35.83 23.83
CA ALA A 66 2.05 36.77 23.83
C ALA A 66 1.72 38.09 23.10
N ARG A 67 0.94 38.00 22.01
CA ARG A 67 0.45 39.18 21.27
C ARG A 67 -0.49 40.02 22.13
N LEU A 68 -1.40 39.39 22.88
CA LEU A 68 -2.35 40.07 23.76
C LEU A 68 -1.66 40.75 24.96
N ILE A 69 -0.62 40.13 25.51
CA ILE A 69 0.17 40.68 26.64
C ILE A 69 1.15 41.77 26.17
N GLY A 70 1.39 41.90 24.85
CA GLY A 70 2.27 42.90 24.26
C GLY A 70 3.75 42.49 24.20
N GLU A 71 4.06 41.22 24.46
CA GLU A 71 5.42 40.67 24.42
C GLU A 71 5.83 40.27 23.00
N ILE A 72 6.14 41.28 22.18
CA ILE A 72 6.44 41.10 20.75
C ILE A 72 7.69 40.24 20.49
N LYS A 73 8.65 40.17 21.43
CA LYS A 73 9.83 39.29 21.29
C LYS A 73 9.44 37.81 21.36
N LEU A 74 8.71 37.42 22.40
CA LEU A 74 8.20 36.07 22.59
C LEU A 74 7.25 35.66 21.46
N MET A 75 6.39 36.57 21.00
CA MET A 75 5.56 36.36 19.82
C MET A 75 6.41 35.97 18.59
N LYS A 76 7.49 36.72 18.29
CA LYS A 76 8.37 36.42 17.15
C LYS A 76 9.05 35.06 17.28
N ASP A 77 9.47 34.69 18.47
CA ASP A 77 10.09 33.39 18.72
C ASP A 77 9.10 32.26 18.45
N PHE A 78 7.85 32.37 18.95
CA PHE A 78 6.80 31.39 18.64
C PHE A 78 6.45 31.32 17.15
N TYR A 79 6.46 32.43 16.42
CA TYR A 79 6.26 32.42 14.97
C TYR A 79 7.45 31.80 14.20
N ASN A 80 8.68 31.98 14.69
CA ASN A 80 9.85 31.32 14.11
C ASN A 80 9.76 29.80 14.31
N ASP A 81 9.38 29.35 15.50
CA ASP A 81 9.16 27.93 15.80
C ASP A 81 8.02 27.35 14.96
N LEU A 82 6.92 28.09 14.81
CA LEU A 82 5.80 27.69 13.96
C LEU A 82 6.22 27.58 12.50
N ASN A 83 7.05 28.51 12.00
CA ASN A 83 7.55 28.46 10.64
C ASN A 83 8.51 27.28 10.43
N ALA A 84 9.38 26.97 11.40
CA ALA A 84 10.23 25.79 11.36
C ALA A 84 9.38 24.51 11.27
N LEU A 85 8.41 24.37 12.18
CA LEU A 85 7.53 23.20 12.23
C LEU A 85 6.65 23.07 10.97
N ASN A 86 6.25 24.19 10.36
CA ASN A 86 5.51 24.19 9.11
C ASN A 86 6.37 23.71 7.93
N ASN A 87 7.64 24.09 7.87
CA ASN A 87 8.57 23.58 6.85
C ASN A 87 8.83 22.09 7.01
N ASP A 88 8.93 21.61 8.25
CA ASP A 88 9.07 20.18 8.56
C ASP A 88 7.82 19.41 8.13
N LEU A 89 6.62 19.92 8.45
CA LEU A 89 5.35 19.29 8.08
C LEU A 89 5.15 19.24 6.56
N ILE A 90 5.56 20.28 5.82
CA ILE A 90 5.57 20.26 4.34
C ILE A 90 6.51 19.16 3.82
N THR A 91 7.66 18.97 4.45
CA THR A 91 8.63 17.95 4.07
C THR A 91 8.10 16.55 4.34
N GLU A 92 7.56 16.31 5.54
CA GLU A 92 6.88 15.06 5.92
C GLU A 92 5.71 14.75 4.99
N TYR A 93 4.92 15.75 4.62
CA TYR A 93 3.81 15.60 3.69
C TYR A 93 4.29 15.14 2.30
N LYS A 94 5.41 15.69 1.79
CA LYS A 94 6.01 15.22 0.53
C LYS A 94 6.46 13.77 0.63
N ILE A 95 7.11 13.38 1.73
CA ILE A 95 7.52 11.99 1.99
C ILE A 95 6.31 11.06 2.02
N ARG A 96 5.22 11.48 2.69
CA ARG A 96 3.97 10.72 2.74
C ARG A 96 3.34 10.54 1.36
N CYS A 97 3.33 11.58 0.53
CA CYS A 97 2.84 11.50 -0.85
C CYS A 97 3.66 10.52 -1.68
N GLN A 98 4.99 10.55 -1.54
CA GLN A 98 5.87 9.60 -2.22
C GLN A 98 5.60 8.16 -1.74
N ASN A 99 5.60 7.93 -0.43
CA ASN A 99 5.31 6.63 0.18
C ASN A 99 3.93 6.09 -0.26
N HIS A 100 2.91 6.95 -0.33
CA HIS A 100 1.60 6.57 -0.82
C HIS A 100 1.63 6.15 -2.30
N THR A 101 2.38 6.87 -3.13
CA THR A 101 2.55 6.56 -4.55
C THR A 101 3.21 5.20 -4.72
N ASP A 102 4.32 4.95 -4.02
CA ASP A 102 5.08 3.69 -4.06
C ASP A 102 4.23 2.50 -3.57
N LEU A 103 3.42 2.73 -2.54
CA LEU A 103 2.51 1.72 -2.01
C LEU A 103 1.42 1.35 -3.03
N VAL A 104 0.80 2.36 -3.66
CA VAL A 104 -0.24 2.14 -4.68
C VAL A 104 0.36 1.43 -5.89
N GLU A 105 1.57 1.78 -6.29
CA GLU A 105 2.27 1.10 -7.38
C GLU A 105 2.56 -0.36 -7.05
N SER A 106 3.08 -0.65 -5.86
CA SER A 106 3.36 -2.02 -5.41
C SER A 106 2.08 -2.87 -5.37
N LEU A 107 0.98 -2.31 -4.86
CA LEU A 107 -0.33 -2.98 -4.86
C LEU A 107 -0.89 -3.23 -6.27
N LYS A 108 -0.64 -2.31 -7.23
CA LYS A 108 -0.99 -2.53 -8.63
C LYS A 108 -0.21 -3.71 -9.21
N GLN A 109 1.10 -3.81 -8.96
CA GLN A 109 1.91 -4.93 -9.44
C GLN A 109 1.44 -6.27 -8.86
N VAL A 110 1.14 -6.31 -7.55
CA VAL A 110 0.53 -7.48 -6.90
C VAL A 110 -0.77 -7.88 -7.60
N ASN A 111 -1.67 -6.93 -7.85
CA ASN A 111 -2.92 -7.21 -8.57
C ASN A 111 -2.70 -7.71 -10.00
N VAL A 112 -1.74 -7.16 -10.74
CA VAL A 112 -1.40 -7.62 -12.09
C VAL A 112 -0.93 -9.07 -12.07
N ILE A 113 -0.08 -9.46 -11.12
CA ILE A 113 0.39 -10.84 -10.97
C ILE A 113 -0.77 -11.78 -10.64
N ILE A 114 -1.67 -11.40 -9.73
CA ILE A 114 -2.88 -12.18 -9.40
C ILE A 114 -3.79 -12.34 -10.63
N GLN A 115 -4.00 -11.27 -11.40
CA GLN A 115 -4.82 -11.33 -12.62
C GLN A 115 -4.18 -12.19 -13.71
N ARG A 116 -2.85 -12.12 -13.87
CA ARG A 116 -2.11 -13.02 -14.77
C ARG A 116 -2.26 -14.48 -14.33
N ALA A 117 -2.14 -14.75 -13.03
CA ALA A 117 -2.35 -16.08 -12.46
C ALA A 117 -3.80 -16.59 -12.69
N GLY A 118 -4.79 -15.71 -12.55
CA GLY A 118 -6.20 -16.01 -12.82
C GLY A 118 -6.49 -16.22 -14.30
N ASN A 119 -5.82 -15.50 -15.20
CA ASN A 119 -6.02 -15.61 -16.65
C ASN A 119 -5.49 -16.91 -17.27
N LEU A 120 -4.71 -17.69 -16.52
CA LEU A 120 -4.32 -19.05 -16.91
C LEU A 120 -5.49 -20.05 -16.81
N ARG A 121 -6.52 -19.71 -16.01
CA ARG A 121 -7.72 -20.52 -15.76
C ARG A 121 -8.96 -19.90 -16.44
N VAL A 122 -9.96 -20.72 -16.72
CA VAL A 122 -11.22 -20.30 -17.35
C VAL A 122 -12.40 -20.77 -16.51
N GLY A 123 -13.41 -19.90 -16.34
CA GLY A 123 -14.64 -20.23 -15.61
C GLY A 123 -14.54 -20.08 -14.08
N LYS A 124 -15.26 -20.93 -13.34
CA LYS A 124 -15.33 -20.90 -11.85
C LYS A 124 -13.96 -20.96 -11.15
N PRO A 125 -12.95 -21.74 -11.62
CA PRO A 125 -11.63 -21.80 -11.01
C PRO A 125 -10.89 -20.45 -10.98
N LYS A 126 -11.17 -19.54 -11.92
CA LYS A 126 -10.57 -18.19 -11.93
C LYS A 126 -11.04 -17.36 -10.75
N SER A 127 -12.35 -17.33 -10.50
CA SER A 127 -12.94 -16.54 -9.40
C SER A 127 -12.51 -17.08 -8.04
N GLN A 128 -12.45 -18.41 -7.90
CA GLN A 128 -11.99 -19.06 -6.66
C GLN A 128 -10.51 -18.79 -6.38
N LEU A 129 -9.64 -18.81 -7.39
CA LEU A 129 -8.23 -18.47 -7.26
C LEU A 129 -8.05 -17.02 -6.78
N ILE A 130 -8.74 -16.06 -7.39
CA ILE A 130 -8.62 -14.64 -7.01
C ILE A 130 -9.04 -14.42 -5.56
N ASN A 131 -10.13 -15.06 -5.13
CA ASN A 131 -10.60 -14.96 -3.73
C ASN A 131 -9.62 -15.63 -2.76
N SER A 132 -9.07 -16.78 -3.12
CA SER A 132 -8.08 -17.50 -2.30
C SER A 132 -6.75 -16.73 -2.20
N CYS A 133 -6.28 -16.13 -3.31
CA CYS A 133 -5.12 -15.24 -3.31
C CYS A 133 -5.34 -14.01 -2.42
N ARG A 134 -6.53 -13.40 -2.46
CA ARG A 134 -6.86 -12.27 -1.56
C ARG A 134 -6.87 -12.70 -0.09
N ASN A 135 -7.42 -13.87 0.23
CA ASN A 135 -7.41 -14.41 1.59
C ASN A 135 -5.99 -14.75 2.06
N ALA A 136 -5.16 -15.33 1.20
CA ALA A 136 -3.76 -15.63 1.52
C ALA A 136 -2.92 -14.37 1.75
N ILE A 137 -3.19 -13.29 1.01
CA ILE A 137 -2.58 -11.98 1.26
C ILE A 137 -3.04 -11.40 2.61
N GLN A 138 -4.34 -11.50 2.94
CA GLN A 138 -4.85 -11.04 4.24
C GLN A 138 -4.25 -11.82 5.42
N GLN A 139 -3.93 -13.10 5.22
CA GLN A 139 -3.32 -13.95 6.25
C GLN A 139 -1.78 -13.95 6.22
N ASN A 140 -1.15 -13.12 5.38
CA ASN A 140 0.31 -13.09 5.18
C ASN A 140 0.95 -14.46 4.91
N ASN A 141 0.20 -15.39 4.32
CA ASN A 141 0.66 -16.75 4.12
C ASN A 141 1.25 -16.92 2.72
N LEU A 142 2.50 -16.48 2.57
CA LEU A 142 3.25 -16.51 1.30
C LEU A 142 3.42 -17.93 0.74
N ASN A 143 3.50 -18.94 1.61
CA ASN A 143 3.58 -20.35 1.20
C ASN A 143 2.26 -20.81 0.57
N LEU A 144 1.14 -20.45 1.18
CA LEU A 144 -0.21 -20.69 0.64
C LEU A 144 -0.41 -19.95 -0.69
N LEU A 145 0.10 -18.72 -0.82
CA LEU A 145 0.02 -17.95 -2.07
C LEU A 145 0.78 -18.65 -3.22
N SER A 146 2.00 -19.15 -2.96
CA SER A 146 2.76 -19.89 -3.97
C SER A 146 2.06 -21.19 -4.37
N ARG A 147 1.43 -21.88 -3.42
CA ARG A 147 0.74 -23.15 -3.63
C ARG A 147 -0.57 -22.95 -4.39
N ILE A 148 -1.37 -21.94 -4.03
CA ILE A 148 -2.60 -21.54 -4.73
C ILE A 148 -2.28 -21.18 -6.19
N ILE A 149 -1.21 -20.43 -6.44
CA ILE A 149 -0.83 -20.04 -7.81
C ILE A 149 -0.42 -21.28 -8.63
N SER A 150 0.36 -22.19 -8.02
CA SER A 150 0.96 -23.36 -8.69
C SER A 150 -0.03 -24.50 -8.93
N GLU A 151 -0.75 -24.91 -7.89
CA GLU A 151 -1.57 -26.12 -7.86
C GLU A 151 -3.06 -25.80 -8.07
N GLY A 152 -3.50 -24.58 -7.76
CA GLY A 152 -4.92 -24.25 -7.74
C GLY A 152 -5.70 -24.99 -6.66
N GLU A 153 -5.00 -25.69 -5.76
CA GLU A 153 -5.59 -26.42 -4.65
C GLU A 153 -5.83 -25.50 -3.44
N PHE A 154 -6.97 -25.77 -2.81
CA PHE A 154 -7.52 -25.09 -1.64
C PHE A 154 -6.90 -25.60 -0.34
#